data_AF-A0A423XPS0-F1
#
_entry.id   AF-A0A423XPS0-F1
#
_cell.length_a   1.000
_cell.length_b   1.000
_cell.length_c   1.000
_cell.angle_alpha   90.00
_cell.angle_beta   90.00
_cell.angle_gamma   90.00
#
_symmetry.space_group_name_H-M   'P 1'
#
loop_
_entity.id
_entity.type
_entity.pdbx_description
1 polymer ?
#
loop_
_entity_poly.entity_id
_entity_poly.type
_entity_poly.pdbx_seq_one_letter_code
_entity_poly.pdbx_strand_id
1 'polypeptide(L)'
;EQHLELGITTVDHADIYGNYQCEAAFGEALRLAPHLRDKMEIVTKCGIATTAKPENVIGHYITERAHIVQSAENSLRHLHTDVLDLLLIHRPDPLMDADEIAEAFLELHKSGKVRHFGVSNFTPAQFSLVQSRLPFTLATNQVEISPVHQ
;
A
#
# COMPACT_ATOMS: atom_id res chain seq x y z
N GLU A 1 -17.07 -1.21 -12.71
CA GLU A 1 -17.49 -1.83 -14.00
C GLU A 1 -17.14 -0.96 -15.20
N GLN A 2 -17.73 0.23 -15.38
CA GLN A 2 -17.48 1.07 -16.56
C GLN A 2 -15.99 1.34 -16.87
N HIS A 3 -15.17 1.71 -15.88
CA HIS A 3 -13.73 1.91 -16.10
C HIS A 3 -12.97 0.62 -16.44
N LEU A 4 -13.43 -0.53 -15.94
CA LEU A 4 -12.85 -1.84 -16.27
C LEU A 4 -13.12 -2.21 -17.73
N GLU A 5 -14.32 -1.89 -18.24
CA GLU A 5 -14.66 -2.07 -19.67
C GLU A 5 -13.81 -1.21 -20.59
N LEU A 6 -13.32 -0.06 -20.09
CA LEU A 6 -12.36 0.80 -20.79
C LEU A 6 -10.92 0.27 -20.70
N GLY A 7 -10.67 -0.86 -20.02
CA GLY A 7 -9.34 -1.44 -19.83
C GLY A 7 -8.54 -0.86 -18.67
N ILE A 8 -9.15 -0.04 -17.80
CA ILE A 8 -8.50 0.50 -16.59
C ILE A 8 -8.72 -0.48 -15.45
N THR A 9 -7.82 -1.45 -15.32
CA THR A 9 -7.92 -2.57 -14.36
C THR A 9 -7.18 -2.33 -13.05
N THR A 10 -6.15 -1.49 -13.04
CA THR A 10 -5.41 -1.17 -11.82
C THR A 10 -6.09 -0.04 -11.04
N VAL A 11 -6.36 -0.27 -9.76
CA VAL A 11 -6.99 0.70 -8.84
C VAL A 11 -6.05 1.04 -7.69
N ASP A 12 -6.03 2.32 -7.30
CA ASP A 12 -5.12 2.86 -6.28
C ASP A 12 -5.85 3.21 -4.98
N HIS A 13 -5.35 2.67 -3.88
CA HIS A 13 -5.83 2.88 -2.52
C HIS A 13 -4.68 3.27 -1.58
N ALA A 14 -5.00 3.60 -0.34
CA ALA A 14 -4.07 3.66 0.78
C ALA A 14 -4.86 3.54 2.08
N ASP A 15 -4.20 3.04 3.13
CA ASP A 15 -4.76 2.91 4.47
C ASP A 15 -5.40 4.20 4.98
N ILE A 16 -4.73 5.35 4.83
CA ILE A 16 -5.18 6.64 5.36
C ILE A 16 -6.28 7.33 4.55
N TYR A 17 -6.59 6.87 3.33
CA TYR A 17 -7.48 7.61 2.43
C TYR A 17 -8.90 7.74 3.00
N GLY A 18 -9.43 8.96 2.93
CA GLY A 18 -10.73 9.31 3.50
C GLY A 18 -10.80 9.06 5.00
N ASN A 19 -9.77 9.42 5.76
CA ASN A 19 -9.68 9.16 7.21
C ASN A 19 -9.84 7.67 7.55
N TYR A 20 -9.15 6.81 6.81
CA TYR A 20 -9.24 5.35 6.92
C TYR A 20 -10.59 4.73 6.50
N GLN A 21 -11.35 5.38 5.61
CA GLN A 21 -12.67 4.90 5.19
C GLN A 21 -12.75 4.46 3.72
N CYS A 22 -11.85 4.93 2.85
CA CYS A 22 -11.95 4.68 1.40
C CYS A 22 -11.82 3.21 1.02
N GLU A 23 -10.90 2.46 1.65
CA GLU A 23 -10.76 1.03 1.41
C GLU A 23 -12.03 0.26 1.78
N ALA A 24 -12.62 0.56 2.95
CA ALA A 24 -13.84 -0.10 3.41
C ALA A 24 -15.03 0.24 2.49
N ALA A 25 -15.16 1.50 2.07
CA ALA A 25 -16.20 1.90 1.13
C ALA A 25 -16.08 1.19 -0.22
N PHE A 26 -14.86 1.00 -0.74
CA PHE A 26 -14.63 0.25 -1.96
C PHE A 26 -14.85 -1.26 -1.78
N GLY A 27 -14.43 -1.81 -0.64
CA GLY A 27 -14.65 -3.21 -0.31
C GLY A 27 -16.12 -3.58 -0.18
N GLU A 28 -17.00 -2.68 0.29
CA GLU A 28 -18.45 -2.93 0.26
C GLU A 28 -18.96 -3.16 -1.17
N ALA A 29 -18.41 -2.46 -2.17
CA ALA A 29 -18.74 -2.71 -3.57
C ALA A 29 -18.22 -4.09 -4.03
N LEU A 30 -16.99 -4.47 -3.67
CA LEU A 30 -16.45 -5.81 -3.98
C LEU A 30 -17.24 -6.92 -3.28
N ARG A 31 -17.71 -6.70 -2.05
CA ARG A 31 -18.55 -7.65 -1.32
C ARG A 31 -19.90 -7.88 -2.02
N LEU A 32 -20.49 -6.83 -2.58
CA LEU A 32 -21.74 -6.93 -3.37
C LEU A 32 -21.52 -7.51 -4.77
N ALA A 33 -20.34 -7.30 -5.35
CA ALA A 33 -19.97 -7.74 -6.70
C ALA A 33 -18.61 -8.48 -6.71
N PRO A 34 -18.51 -9.67 -6.09
CA PRO A 34 -17.22 -10.36 -5.87
C PRO A 34 -16.49 -10.74 -7.15
N HIS A 35 -17.23 -10.96 -8.24
CA HIS A 35 -16.68 -11.27 -9.57
C HIS A 35 -15.85 -10.13 -10.18
N LEU A 36 -15.87 -8.93 -9.59
CA LEU A 36 -15.03 -7.82 -10.03
C LEU A 36 -13.58 -7.96 -9.56
N ARG A 37 -13.33 -8.64 -8.43
CA ARG A 37 -11.98 -8.73 -7.85
C ARG A 37 -10.99 -9.37 -8.84
N ASP A 38 -11.41 -10.40 -9.57
CA ASP A 38 -10.57 -11.11 -10.55
C ASP A 38 -10.28 -10.28 -11.82
N LYS A 39 -10.92 -9.12 -11.98
CA LYS A 39 -10.78 -8.23 -13.15
C LYS A 39 -9.95 -6.98 -12.86
N MET A 40 -9.32 -6.90 -11.68
CA MET A 40 -8.56 -5.74 -11.27
C MET A 40 -7.29 -6.09 -10.51
N GLU A 41 -6.34 -5.17 -10.54
CA GLU A 41 -5.17 -5.16 -9.68
C GLU A 41 -5.35 -4.11 -8.59
N ILE A 42 -5.26 -4.50 -7.32
CA ILE A 42 -5.39 -3.59 -6.20
C ILE A 42 -4.01 -3.17 -5.69
N VAL A 43 -3.72 -1.88 -5.83
CA VAL A 43 -2.58 -1.21 -5.20
C VAL A 43 -3.06 -0.54 -3.92
N THR A 44 -2.38 -0.76 -2.80
CA THR A 44 -2.58 0.04 -1.59
C THR A 44 -1.26 0.44 -0.94
N LYS A 45 -1.32 1.29 0.07
CA LYS A 45 -0.14 1.88 0.73
C LYS A 45 -0.34 1.89 2.24
N CYS A 46 0.76 1.80 2.97
CA CYS A 46 0.78 2.03 4.41
C CYS A 46 2.00 2.83 4.85
N GLY A 47 1.98 3.28 6.10
CA GLY A 47 3.14 3.90 6.76
C GLY A 47 2.97 5.37 7.16
N ILE A 48 1.81 5.97 6.88
CA ILE A 48 1.45 7.31 7.39
C ILE A 48 0.45 7.15 8.54
N ALA A 49 0.70 7.84 9.64
CA ALA A 49 -0.19 7.96 10.77
C ALA A 49 -0.83 9.35 10.78
N THR A 50 -2.15 9.41 10.57
CA THR A 50 -2.90 10.68 10.59
C THR A 50 -3.62 10.87 11.92
N THR A 51 -3.92 12.13 12.25
CA THR A 51 -4.67 12.53 13.45
C THR A 51 -6.17 12.21 13.36
N ALA A 52 -6.63 11.54 12.29
CA ALA A 52 -7.99 10.99 12.24
C ALA A 52 -8.19 9.86 13.27
N LYS A 53 -7.09 9.23 13.70
CA LYS A 53 -7.05 8.25 14.79
C LYS A 53 -6.60 8.93 16.09
N PRO A 54 -7.36 8.83 17.20
CA PRO A 54 -7.06 9.54 18.46
C PRO A 54 -5.68 9.24 19.06
N GLU A 55 -5.16 8.03 18.84
CA GLU A 55 -3.82 7.63 19.29
C GLU A 55 -2.69 8.44 18.65
N ASN A 56 -2.93 9.02 17.48
CA ASN A 56 -1.97 9.83 16.75
C ASN A 56 -2.20 11.31 17.09
N VAL A 57 -1.59 11.78 18.18
CA VAL A 57 -1.71 13.19 18.62
C VAL A 57 -1.10 14.20 17.63
N ILE A 58 -0.21 13.73 16.76
CA ILE A 58 0.42 14.50 15.68
C ILE A 58 0.58 13.58 14.45
N GLY A 59 0.57 14.16 13.24
CA GLY A 59 0.87 13.42 12.02
C GLY A 59 2.32 12.95 12.01
N HIS A 60 2.55 11.67 11.73
CA HIS A 60 3.88 11.05 11.71
C HIS A 60 3.90 9.83 10.79
N TYR A 61 5.02 9.11 10.78
CA TYR A 61 5.20 7.88 10.02
C TYR A 61 5.39 6.70 10.96
N ILE A 62 4.96 5.52 10.53
CA ILE A 62 5.07 4.26 11.26
C ILE A 62 5.47 3.19 10.24
N THR A 63 6.77 2.94 10.11
CA THR A 63 7.33 1.97 9.14
C THR A 63 7.89 0.71 9.79
N GLU A 64 7.57 0.50 11.06
CA GLU A 64 7.92 -0.70 11.81
C GLU A 64 7.24 -1.95 11.24
N ARG A 65 7.93 -3.09 11.31
CA ARG A 65 7.48 -4.36 10.73
C ARG A 65 6.05 -4.71 11.12
N ALA A 66 5.76 -4.64 12.42
CA ALA A 66 4.46 -5.01 12.97
C ALA A 66 3.32 -4.13 12.42
N HIS A 67 3.58 -2.84 12.22
CA HIS A 67 2.59 -1.92 11.67
C HIS A 67 2.33 -2.19 10.19
N ILE A 68 3.37 -2.44 9.40
CA ILE A 68 3.23 -2.75 7.96
C ILE A 68 2.37 -4.00 7.77
N VAL A 69 2.67 -5.08 8.51
CA VAL A 69 1.90 -6.33 8.46
C VAL A 69 0.46 -6.08 8.90
N GLN A 70 0.24 -5.39 10.02
CA GLN A 70 -1.10 -5.10 10.52
C GLN A 70 -1.92 -4.24 9.55
N SER A 71 -1.32 -3.24 8.93
CA SER A 71 -1.99 -2.37 7.96
C SER A 71 -2.34 -3.12 6.68
N ALA A 72 -1.45 -3.97 6.17
CA ALA A 72 -1.76 -4.83 5.02
C ALA A 72 -2.94 -5.79 5.31
N GLU A 73 -2.97 -6.40 6.50
CA GLU A 73 -4.10 -7.24 6.91
C GLU A 73 -5.41 -6.45 7.07
N ASN A 74 -5.32 -5.20 7.55
CA ASN A 74 -6.48 -4.31 7.61
C ASN A 74 -7.02 -3.99 6.22
N SER A 75 -6.14 -3.66 5.27
CA SER A 75 -6.52 -3.40 3.89
C SER A 75 -7.22 -4.60 3.26
N LEU A 76 -6.69 -5.82 3.43
CA LEU A 76 -7.35 -7.06 2.98
C LEU A 76 -8.76 -7.21 3.56
N ARG A 77 -8.93 -6.99 4.86
CA ARG A 77 -10.23 -7.04 5.53
C ARG A 77 -11.20 -5.97 5.01
N HIS A 78 -10.74 -4.73 4.89
CA HIS A 78 -11.57 -3.61 4.42
C HIS A 78 -11.98 -3.77 2.96
N LEU A 79 -11.09 -4.26 2.11
CA LEU A 79 -11.32 -4.46 0.68
C LEU A 79 -12.06 -5.77 0.37
N HIS A 80 -12.35 -6.60 1.39
CA HIS A 80 -12.99 -7.91 1.21
C HIS A 80 -12.26 -8.81 0.19
N THR A 81 -10.93 -8.85 0.26
CA THR A 81 -10.08 -9.70 -0.58
C THR A 81 -9.02 -10.42 0.26
N ASP A 82 -8.54 -11.54 -0.26
CA ASP A 82 -7.49 -12.38 0.31
C ASP A 82 -6.07 -12.00 -0.16
N VAL A 83 -5.96 -11.20 -1.22
CA VAL A 83 -4.67 -10.79 -1.79
C VAL A 83 -4.67 -9.33 -2.28
N LEU A 84 -3.58 -8.63 -2.00
CA LEU A 84 -3.22 -7.34 -2.62
C LEU A 84 -2.24 -7.59 -3.76
N ASP A 85 -2.44 -6.91 -4.89
CA ASP A 85 -1.51 -7.03 -6.03
C ASP A 85 -0.23 -6.24 -5.76
N LEU A 86 -0.32 -5.08 -5.11
CA LEU A 86 0.83 -4.25 -4.78
C LEU A 86 0.64 -3.52 -3.45
N LEU A 87 1.62 -3.65 -2.53
CA LEU A 87 1.71 -2.84 -1.31
C LEU A 87 2.88 -1.86 -1.40
N LEU A 88 2.63 -0.58 -1.12
CA LEU A 88 3.64 0.47 -1.12
C LEU A 88 3.92 1.00 0.29
N ILE A 89 5.19 1.31 0.58
CA ILE A 89 5.50 2.26 1.65
C ILE A 89 5.13 3.67 1.16
N HIS A 90 4.18 4.31 1.82
CA HIS A 90 3.46 5.48 1.32
C HIS A 90 4.32 6.75 1.25
N ARG A 91 5.23 6.94 2.21
CA ARG A 91 6.19 8.06 2.25
C ARG A 91 7.51 7.57 2.86
N PRO A 92 8.65 8.18 2.49
CA PRO A 92 9.91 7.91 3.17
C PRO A 92 9.84 8.42 4.61
N ASP A 93 10.10 7.52 5.55
CA ASP A 93 10.18 7.82 6.98
C ASP A 93 11.65 8.06 7.37
N PRO A 94 11.99 9.20 8.00
CA PRO A 94 13.34 9.46 8.51
C PRO A 94 13.84 8.42 9.53
N LEU A 95 12.94 7.71 10.18
CA LEU A 95 13.24 6.66 11.17
C LEU A 95 13.14 5.25 10.58
N MET A 96 12.92 5.09 9.27
CA MET A 96 12.75 3.76 8.69
C MET A 96 13.97 2.87 8.94
N ASP A 97 13.70 1.63 9.30
CA ASP A 97 14.66 0.54 9.24
C ASP A 97 14.34 -0.33 8.01
N ALA A 98 15.29 -0.41 7.07
CA ALA A 98 15.12 -1.17 5.85
C ALA A 98 15.01 -2.68 6.11
N ASP A 99 15.58 -3.18 7.22
CA ASP A 99 15.49 -4.58 7.60
C ASP A 99 14.07 -4.88 8.12
N GLU A 100 13.46 -4.00 8.92
CA GLU A 100 12.05 -4.16 9.35
C GLU A 100 11.06 -4.14 8.19
N ILE A 101 11.24 -3.22 7.22
CA ILE A 101 10.43 -3.17 6.01
C ILE A 101 10.58 -4.48 5.22
N ALA A 102 11.81 -4.97 5.05
CA ALA A 102 12.08 -6.20 4.32
C ALA A 102 11.47 -7.42 4.99
N GLU A 103 11.57 -7.54 6.32
CA GLU A 103 10.96 -8.63 7.07
C GLU A 103 9.42 -8.63 6.93
N ALA A 104 8.78 -7.46 7.01
CA ALA A 104 7.33 -7.34 6.79
C ALA A 104 6.94 -7.78 5.37
N PHE A 105 7.68 -7.32 4.36
CA PHE A 105 7.41 -7.68 2.98
C PHE A 105 7.60 -9.17 2.71
N LEU A 106 8.67 -9.78 3.24
CA LEU A 106 8.91 -11.22 3.11
C LEU A 106 7.81 -12.05 3.78
N GLU A 107 7.31 -11.63 4.95
CA GLU A 107 6.20 -12.28 5.63
C GLU A 107 4.90 -12.23 4.82
N LEU A 108 4.55 -11.03 4.34
CA LEU A 108 3.35 -10.83 3.52
C LEU A 108 3.44 -11.55 2.16
N HIS A 109 4.63 -11.62 1.58
CA HIS A 109 4.88 -12.38 0.35
C HIS A 109 4.73 -13.88 0.58
N LYS A 110 5.41 -14.42 1.61
CA LYS A 110 5.41 -15.85 1.94
C LYS A 110 4.01 -16.35 2.30
N SER A 111 3.19 -15.50 2.92
CA SER A 111 1.80 -15.82 3.24
C SER A 111 0.85 -15.72 2.04
N GLY A 112 1.31 -15.23 0.89
CA GLY A 112 0.48 -15.05 -0.32
C GLY A 112 -0.48 -13.86 -0.27
N LYS A 113 -0.42 -13.06 0.81
CA LYS A 113 -1.30 -11.92 1.07
C LYS A 113 -0.98 -10.70 0.19
N VAL A 114 0.26 -10.59 -0.26
CA VAL A 114 0.71 -9.51 -1.14
C VAL A 114 1.60 -10.07 -2.23
N ARG A 115 1.29 -9.78 -3.50
CA ARG A 115 2.04 -10.28 -4.66
C ARG A 115 3.32 -9.50 -4.91
N HIS A 116 3.23 -8.17 -4.92
CA HIS A 116 4.33 -7.27 -5.22
C HIS A 116 4.45 -6.15 -4.20
N PHE A 117 5.64 -5.55 -4.15
CA PHE A 117 5.94 -4.47 -3.23
C PHE A 117 6.59 -3.32 -3.97
N GLY A 118 6.38 -2.11 -3.47
CA GLY A 118 6.97 -0.90 -4.02
C GLY A 118 7.10 0.18 -2.94
N VAL A 119 7.43 1.38 -3.39
CA VAL A 119 7.53 2.55 -2.53
C VAL A 119 6.82 3.74 -3.19
N SER A 120 6.65 4.83 -2.45
CA SER A 120 6.06 6.06 -2.97
C SER A 120 6.78 7.28 -2.43
N ASN A 121 7.12 8.21 -3.33
CA ASN A 121 7.85 9.45 -3.04
C ASN A 121 9.26 9.24 -2.48
N PHE A 122 9.88 8.09 -2.77
CA PHE A 122 11.25 7.81 -2.32
C PHE A 122 12.25 8.51 -3.23
N THR A 123 13.30 9.08 -2.63
CA THR A 123 14.49 9.49 -3.39
C THR A 123 15.23 8.26 -3.93
N PRO A 124 16.11 8.40 -4.95
CA PRO A 124 16.88 7.28 -5.46
C PRO A 124 17.73 6.56 -4.40
N ALA A 125 18.28 7.31 -3.43
CA ALA A 125 19.06 6.75 -2.34
C ALA A 125 18.19 5.91 -1.38
N GLN A 126 17.01 6.42 -1.01
CA GLN A 126 16.06 5.70 -0.17
C GLN A 126 15.50 4.46 -0.88
N PHE A 127 15.19 4.55 -2.18
CA PHE A 127 14.77 3.41 -2.99
C PHE A 127 15.85 2.33 -3.00
N SER A 128 17.10 2.72 -3.25
CA SER A 128 18.24 1.80 -3.27
C SER A 128 18.49 1.14 -1.91
N LEU A 129 18.29 1.89 -0.81
CA LEU A 129 18.40 1.37 0.54
C LEU A 129 17.40 0.23 0.78
N VAL A 130 16.11 0.44 0.52
CA VAL A 130 15.10 -0.62 0.71
C VAL A 130 15.32 -1.77 -0.28
N GLN A 131 15.60 -1.48 -1.55
CA GLN A 131 15.87 -2.52 -2.56
C GLN A 131 17.04 -3.42 -2.17
N SER A 132 18.07 -2.89 -1.49
CA SER A 132 19.24 -3.67 -1.07
C SER A 132 18.94 -4.76 -0.04
N ARG A 133 17.75 -4.75 0.58
CA ARG A 133 17.30 -5.73 1.57
C ARG A 133 16.31 -6.75 1.03
N LEU A 134 15.88 -6.61 -0.22
CA LEU A 134 14.82 -7.42 -0.81
C LEU A 134 15.38 -8.42 -1.85
N PRO A 135 14.90 -9.67 -1.85
CA PRO A 135 15.29 -10.66 -2.86
C PRO A 135 14.51 -10.52 -4.17
N PHE A 136 13.58 -9.57 -4.26
CA PHE A 136 12.79 -9.25 -5.44
C PHE A 136 12.89 -7.75 -5.76
N THR A 137 12.63 -7.40 -7.01
CA THR A 137 12.64 -6.01 -7.47
C THR A 137 11.40 -5.27 -6.96
N LEU A 138 11.60 -4.08 -6.41
CA LEU A 138 10.50 -3.15 -6.12
C LEU A 138 9.78 -2.81 -7.43
N ALA A 139 8.47 -3.05 -7.46
CA ALA A 139 7.67 -2.96 -8.69
C ALA A 139 7.49 -1.52 -9.18
N THR A 140 7.51 -0.54 -8.28
CA THR A 140 7.35 0.88 -8.63
C THR A 140 7.89 1.81 -7.55
N ASN A 141 8.07 3.08 -7.95
CA ASN A 141 8.14 4.23 -7.07
C ASN A 141 7.05 5.22 -7.49
N GLN A 142 5.91 5.25 -6.80
CA GLN A 142 4.81 6.16 -7.13
C GLN A 142 5.18 7.59 -6.72
N VAL A 143 5.35 8.48 -7.71
CA VAL A 143 5.79 9.87 -7.53
C VAL A 143 4.81 10.84 -8.19
N GLU A 144 4.83 12.09 -7.72
CA GLU A 144 4.12 13.19 -8.36
C GLU A 144 4.85 13.61 -9.64
N ILE A 145 4.12 13.68 -10.77
CA ILE A 145 4.66 14.19 -12.04
C ILE A 145 3.55 14.98 -12.73
N SER A 146 3.81 16.24 -13.04
CA SER A 146 2.89 17.10 -13.78
C SER A 146 3.63 18.28 -14.42
N PRO A 147 3.02 19.07 -15.31
CA PRO A 147 3.67 20.27 -15.84
C PRO A 147 4.16 21.26 -14.78
N VAL A 148 3.54 21.30 -13.59
CA VAL A 148 3.94 22.16 -12.46
C VAL A 148 4.93 21.48 -11.50
N HIS A 149 5.17 20.18 -11.66
CA HIS A 149 6.04 19.35 -10.81
C HIS A 149 6.87 18.39 -11.68
N GLN A 150 8.08 18.82 -12.06
CA GLN A 150 8.97 18.15 -13.03
C GLN A 150 10.19 17.54 -12.37
#